data_AF-A0A8X6K3L9-F1
#
_entry.id   AF-A0A8X6K3L9-F1
#
_cell.length_a   1.000
_cell.length_b   1.000
_cell.length_c   1.000
_cell.angle_alpha   90.00
_cell.angle_beta   90.00
_cell.angle_gamma   90.00
#
_symmetry.space_group_name_H-M   'P 1'
#
loop_
_entity.id
_entity.type
_entity.pdbx_description
1 polymer ?
#
loop_
_entity_poly.entity_id
_entity_poly.type
_entity_poly.pdbx_seq_one_letter_code
_entity_poly.pdbx_strand_id
1 'polypeptide(L)'
;MMTIARLELAACLFLVKLTNKVLAALKEIVDSVKLWTDSSIVLSWINTSPHLLKTFVANRVSQIQQLSKDFQWRHISSECNPADTLSRGLDAKTLAACELWWNGPGPSTPDISKQDAVEIPIISSDKLYYSELKTVSKVTLTTHNSDFLNIC
;
A
#
# COMPACT_ATOMS: atom_id res chain seq x y z
N MET A 1 11.94 -15.29 3.45
CA MET A 1 11.08 -15.14 4.64
C MET A 1 9.88 -14.28 4.27
N MET A 2 8.67 -14.74 4.58
CA MET A 2 7.44 -13.95 4.38
C MET A 2 7.12 -13.25 5.70
N THR A 3 6.91 -11.94 5.67
CA THR A 3 6.48 -11.15 6.84
C THR A 3 4.97 -10.90 6.76
N ILE A 4 4.35 -10.53 7.87
CA ILE A 4 2.92 -10.17 7.92
C ILE A 4 2.64 -9.02 6.94
N ALA A 5 3.44 -7.95 6.95
CA ALA A 5 3.28 -6.84 6.00
C ALA A 5 3.39 -7.26 4.52
N ARG A 6 4.22 -8.25 4.20
CA ARG A 6 4.29 -8.79 2.83
C ARG A 6 3.06 -9.61 2.45
N LEU A 7 2.41 -10.27 3.41
CA LEU A 7 1.12 -10.94 3.22
C LEU A 7 -0.01 -9.93 3.04
N GLU A 8 -0.04 -8.88 3.86
CA GLU A 8 -1.00 -7.77 3.73
C GLU A 8 -0.87 -7.06 2.38
N LEU A 9 0.35 -6.82 1.90
CA LEU A 9 0.60 -6.29 0.55
C LEU A 9 0.09 -7.24 -0.55
N ALA A 10 0.23 -8.55 -0.35
CA ALA A 10 -0.30 -9.53 -1.28
C ALA A 10 -1.85 -9.54 -1.27
N ALA A 11 -2.47 -9.37 -0.11
CA ALA A 11 -3.92 -9.20 0.03
C ALA A 11 -4.39 -7.93 -0.68
N CYS A 12 -3.67 -6.81 -0.57
CA CYS A 12 -3.96 -5.58 -1.30
C CYS A 12 -3.88 -5.77 -2.82
N LEU A 13 -2.87 -6.48 -3.33
CA LEU A 13 -2.79 -6.80 -4.76
C LEU A 13 -3.95 -7.70 -5.20
N PHE A 14 -4.37 -8.64 -4.37
CA PHE A 14 -5.53 -9.47 -4.65
C PHE A 14 -6.82 -8.64 -4.71
N LEU A 15 -7.03 -7.74 -3.73
CA LEU A 15 -8.15 -6.81 -3.68
C LEU A 15 -8.27 -6.03 -4.99
N VAL A 16 -7.20 -5.39 -5.45
CA VAL A 16 -7.22 -4.60 -6.69
C VAL A 16 -7.60 -5.44 -7.91
N LYS A 17 -7.04 -6.64 -8.03
CA LYS A 17 -7.37 -7.56 -9.13
C LYS A 17 -8.83 -7.98 -9.09
N LEU A 18 -9.35 -8.26 -7.90
CA LEU A 18 -10.75 -8.60 -7.71
C LEU A 18 -11.67 -7.43 -8.05
N THR A 19 -11.36 -6.22 -7.55
CA THR A 19 -12.11 -5.01 -7.85
C THR A 19 -12.20 -4.75 -9.35
N ASN A 20 -11.08 -4.86 -10.08
CA ASN A 20 -11.10 -4.71 -11.54
C ASN A 20 -12.00 -5.75 -12.24
N LYS A 21 -11.99 -7.01 -11.78
CA LYS A 21 -12.89 -8.04 -12.31
C LYS A 21 -14.36 -7.73 -12.01
N VAL A 22 -14.65 -7.24 -10.80
CA VAL A 22 -16.01 -6.86 -10.41
C VAL A 22 -16.51 -5.68 -11.24
N LEU A 23 -15.68 -4.64 -11.41
CA LEU A 23 -16.01 -3.48 -12.26
C LEU A 23 -16.26 -3.90 -13.71
N ALA A 24 -15.47 -4.81 -14.26
CA ALA A 24 -15.67 -5.32 -15.62
C ALA A 24 -16.96 -6.17 -15.77
N ALA A 25 -17.42 -6.79 -14.68
CA ALA A 25 -18.65 -7.58 -14.67
C ALA A 25 -19.91 -6.75 -14.38
N LEU A 26 -19.74 -5.61 -13.69
CA LEU A 26 -20.82 -4.67 -13.44
C LEU A 26 -21.23 -3.98 -14.75
N LYS A 27 -22.54 -3.88 -14.97
CA LYS A 27 -23.13 -3.17 -16.14
C LYS A 27 -23.44 -1.70 -15.84
N GLU A 28 -23.15 -1.26 -14.62
CA GLU A 28 -23.46 0.06 -14.11
C GLU A 28 -22.23 0.97 -14.14
N ILE A 29 -22.46 2.28 -14.23
CA ILE A 29 -21.41 3.28 -14.13
C ILE A 29 -21.04 3.43 -12.65
N VAL A 30 -19.76 3.23 -12.34
CA VAL A 30 -19.21 3.46 -10.99
C VAL A 30 -18.42 4.75 -11.00
N ASP A 31 -18.91 5.76 -10.29
CA ASP A 31 -18.30 7.10 -10.27
C ASP A 31 -16.95 7.13 -9.55
N SER A 32 -16.78 6.34 -8.49
CA SER A 32 -15.54 6.28 -7.73
C SER A 32 -15.35 4.98 -6.98
N VAL A 33 -14.10 4.56 -6.84
CA VAL A 33 -13.70 3.34 -6.12
C VAL A 33 -12.76 3.70 -4.99
N LYS A 34 -13.07 3.23 -3.79
CA LYS A 34 -12.24 3.43 -2.59
C LYS A 34 -11.77 2.07 -2.08
N LEU A 35 -10.47 1.94 -1.87
CA LEU A 35 -9.82 0.75 -1.33
C LEU A 35 -9.23 1.06 0.04
N TRP A 36 -9.50 0.21 1.02
CA TRP A 36 -9.12 0.44 2.42
C TRP A 36 -8.11 -0.61 2.87
N THR A 37 -7.14 -0.19 3.67
CA THR A 37 -6.19 -1.05 4.37
C THR A 37 -5.94 -0.49 5.77
N ASP A 38 -5.88 -1.34 6.78
CA ASP A 38 -5.50 -0.94 8.14
C ASP A 38 -3.99 -1.00 8.38
N SER A 39 -3.25 -1.64 7.47
CA SER A 39 -1.80 -1.63 7.47
C SER A 39 -1.24 -0.31 6.95
N SER A 40 -0.77 0.53 7.87
CA SER A 40 -0.09 1.80 7.55
C SER A 40 1.21 1.58 6.78
N ILE A 41 1.93 0.48 7.04
CA ILE A 41 3.16 0.11 6.33
C ILE A 41 2.85 -0.20 4.86
N VAL A 42 1.82 -1.01 4.61
CA VAL A 42 1.42 -1.34 3.23
C VAL A 42 0.95 -0.09 2.49
N LEU A 43 0.15 0.76 3.14
CA LEU A 43 -0.27 2.03 2.55
C LEU A 43 0.94 2.92 2.21
N SER A 44 1.92 3.00 3.12
CA SER A 44 3.18 3.72 2.89
C SER A 44 3.95 3.17 1.70
N TRP A 45 4.06 1.83 1.57
CA TRP A 45 4.69 1.19 0.40
C TRP A 45 3.92 1.46 -0.90
N ILE A 46 2.60 1.43 -0.89
CA ILE A 46 1.76 1.75 -2.06
C ILE A 46 2.01 3.19 -2.53
N ASN A 47 2.26 4.12 -1.62
CA ASN A 47 2.59 5.51 -1.94
C ASN A 47 4.08 5.75 -2.26
N THR A 48 4.93 4.72 -2.10
CA THR A 48 6.36 4.81 -2.40
C THR A 48 6.62 4.39 -3.84
N SER A 49 7.58 5.05 -4.50
CA SER A 49 7.94 4.64 -5.86
C SER A 49 8.58 3.23 -5.86
N PRO A 50 8.12 2.30 -6.73
CA PRO A 50 8.61 0.92 -6.75
C PRO A 50 10.13 0.78 -6.90
N HIS A 51 10.78 1.73 -7.58
CA HIS A 51 12.21 1.67 -7.83
C HIS A 51 13.05 1.75 -6.55
N LEU A 52 12.51 2.37 -5.49
CA LEU A 52 13.15 2.51 -4.17
C LEU A 52 13.01 1.25 -3.31
N LEU A 53 12.10 0.34 -3.66
CA LEU A 53 11.74 -0.83 -2.85
C LEU A 53 12.47 -2.09 -3.34
N LYS A 54 12.72 -3.04 -2.44
CA LYS A 54 13.26 -4.36 -2.79
C LYS A 54 12.28 -5.12 -3.69
N THR A 55 12.83 -6.01 -4.53
CA THR A 55 12.14 -6.66 -5.66
C THR A 55 10.75 -7.22 -5.32
N PHE A 56 10.59 -7.91 -4.18
CA PHE A 56 9.29 -8.49 -3.81
C PHE A 56 8.19 -7.44 -3.62
N VAL A 57 8.51 -6.37 -2.89
CA VAL A 57 7.60 -5.27 -2.56
C VAL A 57 7.40 -4.40 -3.80
N ALA A 58 8.50 -4.03 -4.48
CA ALA A 58 8.49 -3.24 -5.71
C ALA A 58 7.56 -3.82 -6.79
N ASN A 59 7.68 -5.12 -7.08
CA ASN A 59 6.89 -5.76 -8.13
C ASN A 59 5.39 -5.77 -7.81
N ARG A 60 5.02 -5.82 -6.53
CA ARG A 60 3.62 -5.78 -6.09
C ARG A 60 3.08 -4.36 -6.06
N VAL A 61 3.85 -3.42 -5.53
CA VAL A 61 3.50 -1.99 -5.54
C VAL A 61 3.30 -1.49 -6.97
N SER A 62 4.19 -1.85 -7.90
CA SER A 62 4.06 -1.51 -9.32
C SER A 62 2.74 -2.02 -9.91
N GLN A 63 2.39 -3.29 -9.69
CA GLN A 63 1.10 -3.84 -10.13
C GLN A 63 -0.10 -3.15 -9.47
N ILE A 64 -0.02 -2.89 -8.17
CA ILE A 64 -1.08 -2.19 -7.43
C ILE A 64 -1.30 -0.81 -8.04
N GLN A 65 -0.24 0.01 -8.15
CA GLN A 65 -0.31 1.36 -8.71
C GLN A 65 -0.86 1.36 -10.14
N GLN A 66 -0.45 0.40 -10.98
CA GLN A 66 -0.96 0.28 -12.35
C GLN A 66 -2.45 -0.06 -12.39
N LEU A 67 -2.90 -1.04 -11.60
CA LEU A 67 -4.27 -1.54 -11.62
C LEU A 67 -5.26 -0.69 -10.81
N SER A 68 -4.75 0.23 -9.98
CA SER A 68 -5.57 1.10 -9.11
C SER A 68 -5.35 2.59 -9.37
N LYS A 69 -4.88 2.94 -10.58
CA LYS A 69 -4.60 4.33 -10.98
C LYS A 69 -5.79 5.27 -10.76
N ASP A 70 -7.00 4.79 -11.02
CA ASP A 70 -8.24 5.57 -10.90
C ASP A 70 -8.98 5.30 -9.57
N PHE A 71 -8.34 4.61 -8.62
CA PHE A 71 -8.92 4.27 -7.32
C PHE A 71 -8.28 5.08 -6.19
N GLN A 72 -9.02 5.31 -5.11
CA GLN A 72 -8.51 6.00 -3.93
C GLN A 72 -8.13 5.00 -2.84
N TRP A 73 -6.85 4.98 -2.47
CA TRP A 73 -6.37 4.22 -1.31
C TRP A 73 -6.55 5.02 -0.03
N ARG A 74 -7.06 4.36 1.01
CA ARG A 74 -7.31 4.98 2.32
C ARG A 74 -6.88 4.07 3.45
N HIS A 75 -6.52 4.69 4.57
CA HIS A 75 -6.29 4.00 5.82
C HIS A 75 -7.60 3.86 6.60
N ILE A 76 -7.77 2.73 7.27
CA ILE A 76 -8.84 2.51 8.25
C ILE A 76 -8.22 1.98 9.55
N SER A 77 -8.76 2.30 10.72
CA SER A 77 -8.28 1.68 11.95
C SER A 77 -8.65 0.19 11.98
N SER A 78 -7.83 -0.65 12.60
CA SER A 78 -8.07 -2.09 12.65
C SER A 78 -9.39 -2.44 13.35
N GLU A 79 -9.83 -1.64 14.33
CA GLU A 79 -11.12 -1.84 15.02
C GLU A 79 -12.33 -1.58 14.10
N CYS A 80 -12.14 -0.81 13.04
CA CYS A 80 -13.16 -0.49 12.06
C CYS A 80 -13.03 -1.31 10.76
N ASN A 81 -12.07 -2.24 10.70
CA ASN A 81 -11.83 -3.06 9.51
C ASN A 81 -12.70 -4.33 9.53
N PRO A 82 -13.79 -4.42 8.75
CA PRO A 82 -14.61 -5.63 8.71
C PRO A 82 -13.83 -6.85 8.21
N ALA A 83 -12.84 -6.67 7.31
CA ALA A 83 -12.06 -7.79 6.78
C ALA A 83 -11.22 -8.50 7.87
N ASP A 84 -10.83 -7.78 8.92
CA ASP A 84 -10.09 -8.34 10.06
C ASP A 84 -10.94 -9.32 10.87
N THR A 85 -12.25 -9.04 11.02
CA THR A 85 -13.17 -9.95 11.73
C THR A 85 -13.23 -11.32 11.05
N LEU A 86 -13.29 -11.36 9.72
CA LEU A 86 -13.32 -12.62 8.97
C LEU A 86 -11.94 -13.30 8.94
N SER A 87 -10.86 -12.54 8.75
CA SER A 87 -9.51 -13.10 8.63
C SER A 87 -9.01 -13.77 9.93
N ARG A 88 -9.54 -13.35 11.09
CA ARG A 88 -9.27 -13.96 12.40
C ARG A 88 -10.02 -15.29 12.65
N GLY A 89 -10.94 -15.68 11.77
CA GLY A 89 -11.67 -16.94 11.88
C GLY A 89 -12.89 -16.87 12.79
N LEU A 90 -13.70 -15.82 12.65
CA LEU A 90 -14.98 -15.69 13.36
C LEU A 90 -15.95 -16.82 12.97
N ASP A 91 -16.65 -17.39 13.95
CA ASP A 91 -17.65 -18.42 13.68
C ASP A 91 -18.89 -17.84 12.99
N ALA A 92 -19.63 -18.69 12.27
CA ALA A 92 -20.76 -18.25 11.45
C ALA A 92 -21.89 -17.58 12.26
N LYS A 93 -22.12 -17.97 13.52
CA LYS A 93 -23.18 -17.36 14.35
C LYS A 93 -22.77 -15.96 14.78
N THR A 94 -21.52 -15.79 15.20
CA THR A 94 -21.00 -14.48 15.59
C THR A 94 -20.86 -13.55 14.38
N LEU A 95 -20.48 -14.07 13.22
CA LEU A 95 -20.46 -13.31 11.97
C LEU A 95 -21.87 -12.83 11.58
N ALA A 96 -22.90 -13.66 11.75
CA ALA A 96 -24.28 -13.27 11.49
C ALA A 96 -24.75 -12.11 12.38
N ALA A 97 -24.21 -11.98 13.60
CA ALA A 97 -24.51 -10.89 14.52
C ALA A 97 -23.50 -9.71 14.43
N CYS A 98 -22.51 -9.76 13.54
CA CYS A 98 -21.45 -8.76 13.46
C CYS A 98 -21.91 -7.51 12.71
N GLU A 99 -22.32 -6.47 13.43
CA GLU A 99 -22.78 -5.21 12.83
C GLU A 99 -21.71 -4.56 11.94
N LEU A 100 -20.43 -4.63 12.34
CA LEU A 100 -19.33 -4.06 11.55
C LEU A 100 -19.20 -4.72 10.17
N TRP A 101 -19.40 -6.04 10.08
CA TRP A 101 -19.31 -6.77 8.82
C TRP A 101 -20.45 -6.40 7.86
N TRP A 102 -21.68 -6.33 8.38
CA TRP A 102 -22.87 -6.10 7.55
C TRP A 102 -23.11 -4.64 7.21
N ASN A 103 -22.76 -3.72 8.11
CA ASN A 103 -22.99 -2.29 7.93
C ASN A 103 -21.72 -1.54 7.49
N GLY A 104 -20.56 -2.17 7.61
CA GLY A 104 -19.27 -1.54 7.38
C GLY A 104 -18.89 -0.52 8.47
N PRO A 105 -17.79 0.22 8.25
CA PRO A 105 -17.40 1.31 9.13
C PRO A 105 -18.44 2.43 9.15
N GLY A 106 -18.79 2.90 10.35
CA GLY A 106 -19.71 4.02 10.53
C GLY A 106 -19.20 5.33 9.89
N PRO A 107 -20.09 6.32 9.67
CA PRO A 107 -19.76 7.60 9.03
C PRO A 107 -18.73 8.43 9.80
N SER A 108 -18.55 8.16 11.10
CA SER A 108 -17.58 8.80 11.98
C SER A 108 -16.21 8.13 11.99
N THR A 109 -15.95 7.18 11.08
CA THR A 109 -14.61 6.62 10.97
C THR A 109 -13.62 7.73 10.67
N PRO A 110 -12.55 7.87 11.47
CA PRO A 110 -11.54 8.89 11.24
C PRO A 110 -10.87 8.57 9.91
N ASP A 111 -11.33 9.27 8.88
CA ASP A 111 -10.69 9.30 7.58
C ASP A 111 -9.41 10.11 7.75
N ILE A 112 -8.33 9.45 8.17
CA ILE A 112 -7.01 10.07 8.37
C ILE A 112 -6.51 10.70 7.05
N SER A 113 -7.13 10.38 5.89
CA SER A 113 -6.83 11.01 4.61
C SER A 113 -7.37 12.44 4.43
N LYS A 114 -8.19 12.97 5.35
CA LYS A 114 -8.66 14.37 5.34
C LYS A 114 -7.72 15.36 6.03
N GLN A 115 -6.54 14.94 6.47
CA GLN A 115 -5.49 15.91 6.80
C GLN A 115 -4.99 16.51 5.49
N ASP A 116 -5.46 17.74 5.24
CA ASP A 116 -5.02 18.64 4.19
C ASP A 116 -3.54 18.47 3.86
N ALA A 117 -3.24 18.41 2.56
CA ALA A 117 -1.96 18.65 1.89
C ALA A 117 -0.77 19.11 2.77
N VAL A 118 -0.31 18.25 3.69
CA VAL A 118 1.04 18.34 4.21
C VAL A 118 1.81 17.26 3.45
N GLU A 119 2.77 17.70 2.64
CA GLU A 119 3.94 16.90 2.26
C GLU A 119 4.65 16.46 3.54
N ILE A 120 4.10 15.47 4.23
CA ILE A 120 4.86 14.62 5.10
C ILE A 120 4.86 13.31 4.33
N PRO A 121 6.01 12.87 3.81
CA PRO A 121 6.05 11.50 3.31
C PRO A 121 5.59 10.68 4.51
N ILE A 122 4.52 9.90 4.35
CA ILE A 122 4.08 8.92 5.35
C ILE A 122 5.21 7.88 5.38
N ILE A 123 6.35 8.28 5.90
CA ILE A 123 7.46 7.43 6.23
C ILE A 123 7.00 6.89 7.55
N SER A 124 6.32 5.75 7.46
CA SER A 124 6.16 4.89 8.62
C SER A 124 7.51 4.86 9.34
N SER A 125 7.54 5.33 10.58
CA SER A 125 8.74 5.28 11.44
C SER A 125 9.12 3.85 11.79
N ASP A 126 8.32 2.88 11.31
CA ASP A 126 8.53 1.47 11.46
C ASP A 126 9.81 1.03 10.73
N LYS A 127 10.68 0.36 11.48
CA LYS A 127 11.91 -0.26 10.99
C LYS A 127 11.63 -1.18 9.80
N LEU A 128 10.44 -1.80 9.76
CA LEU A 128 10.05 -2.70 8.68
C LEU A 128 9.91 -1.97 7.35
N TYR A 129 9.39 -0.74 7.34
CA TYR A 129 9.31 0.08 6.13
C TYR A 129 10.71 0.32 5.55
N TYR A 130 11.63 0.86 6.36
CA TYR A 130 13.00 1.14 5.94
C TYR A 130 13.77 -0.11 5.53
N SER A 131 13.48 -1.26 6.16
CA SER A 131 14.14 -2.52 5.82
C SER A 131 13.85 -3.00 4.39
N GLU A 132 12.77 -2.53 3.78
CA GLU A 132 12.39 -2.87 2.40
C GLU A 132 12.85 -1.82 1.37
N LEU A 133 13.49 -0.74 1.80
CA LEU A 133 14.15 0.19 0.90
C LEU A 133 15.45 -0.42 0.36
N LYS A 134 15.75 -0.15 -0.92
CA LYS A 134 17.06 -0.44 -1.50
C LYS A 134 18.10 0.47 -0.86
N THR A 135 19.24 -0.08 -0.49
CA THR A 135 20.40 0.72 -0.12
C THR A 135 20.88 1.44 -1.37
N VAL A 136 20.89 2.76 -1.38
CA VAL A 136 21.54 3.52 -2.44
C VAL A 136 23.04 3.29 -2.28
N SER A 137 23.63 2.46 -3.14
CA SER A 137 25.08 2.43 -3.28
C SER A 137 25.52 3.85 -3.64
N LYS A 138 26.37 4.45 -2.81
CA LYS A 138 27.00 5.74 -3.10
C LYS A 138 27.83 5.52 -4.37
N VAL A 139 27.29 5.87 -5.54
CA VAL A 139 28.04 5.83 -6.79
C VAL A 139 29.01 6.98 -6.74
N THR A 140 30.23 6.72 -6.28
CA THR A 140 31.33 7.67 -6.37
C THR A 140 31.79 7.68 -7.81
N LEU A 141 31.47 8.75 -8.55
CA LEU A 141 32.12 9.04 -9.83
C LEU A 141 33.57 9.46 -9.51
N THR A 142 34.51 8.54 -9.62
CA THR A 142 35.93 8.90 -9.66
C THR A 142 36.25 9.37 -11.07
N THR A 143 36.35 10.69 -11.26
CA THR A 143 36.98 11.24 -12.46
C THR A 143 38.47 10.91 -12.40
N HIS A 144 38.91 9.97 -13.23
CA HIS A 144 40.33 9.82 -13.55
C HIS A 144 40.74 11.01 -14.41
N ASN A 145 41.18 12.09 -13.76
CA ASN A 145 41.85 13.18 -14.44
C ASN A 145 43.35 12.88 -14.45
N SER A 146 43.75 11.99 -15.34
CA SER A 146 45.14 11.76 -15.72
C SER A 146 45.24 11.99 -17.21
N ASP A 147 45.53 13.24 -17.60
CA ASP A 147 46.43 13.60 -18.71
C ASP A 147 46.29 15.10 -19.05
N PHE A 148 47.01 15.92 -18.30
CA PHE A 148 47.69 17.08 -18.89
C PHE A 148 49.11 17.10 -18.31
N LEU A 149 49.95 16.24 -18.89
CA LEU A 149 51.39 16.41 -18.85
C LEU A 149 51.74 17.75 -19.49
N ASN A 150 52.58 18.50 -18.78
CA ASN A 150 53.32 19.65 -19.28
C ASN A 150 53.82 19.41 -20.70
N ILE A 151 53.43 20.28 -21.64
CA ILE A 151 54.20 20.55 -22.85
C ILE A 151 54.71 21.99 -22.71
N CYS A 152 56.01 22.12 -22.96
CA CYS A 152 56.91 23.25 -22.81
C CYS A 152 56.35 24.64 -23.16
#